data_AF-A0A7V6YYV4-F1
#
_entry.id   AF-A0A7V6YYV4-F1
#
_cell.length_a   1.000
_cell.length_b   1.000
_cell.length_c   1.000
_cell.angle_alpha   90.00
_cell.angle_beta   90.00
_cell.angle_gamma   90.00
#
_symmetry.space_group_name_H-M   'P 1'
#
loop_
_entity.id
_entity.type
_entity.pdbx_description
1 polymer ?
#
loop_
_entity_poly.entity_id
_entity_poly.type
_entity_poly.pdbx_seq_one_letter_code
_entity_poly.pdbx_strand_id
1 'polypeptide(L)'
;MPLTNAFQVIAPRAEANREFRAFEFVADPFGLELTVYGGTNSQLILYAPAGNAFEVEWAPGLNLPVDWETIEHVEMTNTFRIFAPEPLLPLQRYFRARPDP
;
A
#
# COMPACT_ATOMS: atom_id res chain seq x y z
N MET A 1 -11.28 13.14 12.68
CA MET A 1 -11.18 11.79 13.28
C MET A 1 -9.84 11.67 14.00
N PRO A 2 -9.71 10.93 15.11
CA PRO A 2 -8.44 10.86 15.84
C PRO A 2 -7.43 9.98 15.09
N LEU A 3 -6.20 10.48 14.93
CA LEU A 3 -5.06 9.74 14.37
C LEU A 3 -4.69 8.60 15.32
N THR A 4 -5.11 7.38 15.03
CA THR A 4 -4.85 6.20 15.88
C THR A 4 -3.44 5.64 15.74
N ASN A 5 -2.64 6.13 14.78
CA ASN A 5 -1.27 5.67 14.50
C ASN A 5 -0.26 6.83 14.38
N ALA A 6 -0.16 7.70 15.39
CA ALA A 6 0.79 8.82 15.35
C ALA A 6 2.27 8.39 15.41
N PHE A 7 2.56 7.12 15.72
CA PHE A 7 3.91 6.56 15.71
C PHE A 7 3.92 5.07 15.39
N GLN A 8 4.99 4.59 14.74
CA GLN A 8 5.30 3.17 14.53
C GLN A 8 6.72 2.92 15.01
N VAL A 9 6.91 1.85 15.78
CA VAL A 9 8.26 1.41 16.20
C VAL A 9 8.88 0.60 15.07
N ILE A 10 10.01 1.08 14.53
CA ILE A 10 10.83 0.33 13.58
C ILE A 10 11.86 -0.47 14.40
N ALA A 11 11.74 -1.80 14.35
CA ALA A 11 12.61 -2.74 15.05
C ALA A 11 13.27 -3.70 14.04
N PRO A 12 14.46 -4.27 14.33
CA PRO A 12 15.21 -4.20 15.60
C PRO A 12 15.93 -2.86 15.82
N ARG A 13 16.36 -2.62 17.07
CA ARG A 13 17.18 -1.46 17.44
C ARG A 13 18.40 -1.39 16.51
N ALA A 14 18.63 -0.22 15.95
CA ALA A 14 19.82 0.02 15.15
C ALA A 14 21.12 -0.19 15.95
N GLU A 15 22.16 -0.64 15.26
CA GLU A 15 23.51 -0.70 15.81
C GLU A 15 24.00 0.68 16.27
N ALA A 16 24.93 0.71 17.23
CA ALA A 16 25.51 1.96 17.72
C ALA A 16 26.15 2.76 16.56
N ASN A 17 26.07 4.10 16.63
CA ASN A 17 26.61 5.04 15.65
C ASN A 17 25.94 5.02 14.26
N ARG A 18 24.69 4.56 14.14
CA ARG A 18 23.88 4.79 12.94
C ARG A 18 22.95 5.98 13.14
N GLU A 19 23.05 6.95 12.24
CA GLU A 19 22.11 8.07 12.16
C GLU A 19 20.97 7.71 11.20
N PHE A 20 19.73 7.99 11.60
CA PHE A 20 18.56 7.83 10.75
C PHE A 20 18.01 9.21 10.45
N ARG A 21 17.67 9.45 9.18
CA ARG A 21 16.93 10.62 8.75
C ARG A 21 15.57 10.17 8.22
N ALA A 22 14.51 10.69 8.81
CA ALA A 22 13.18 10.63 8.22
C ALA A 22 12.91 11.97 7.53
N PHE A 23 12.25 11.90 6.37
CA PHE A 23 11.70 13.06 5.67
C PHE A 23 10.20 12.83 5.49
N GLU A 24 9.46 13.92 5.34
CA GLU A 24 8.05 13.83 4.98
C GLU A 24 7.94 13.19 3.59
N PHE A 25 7.07 12.19 3.48
CA PHE A 25 6.72 11.57 2.22
C PHE A 25 5.23 11.79 1.96
N VAL A 26 4.94 12.59 0.94
CA VAL A 26 3.60 12.80 0.40
C VAL A 26 3.60 12.27 -1.02
N ALA A 27 2.88 11.17 -1.24
CA ALA A 27 2.69 10.63 -2.59
C ALA A 27 1.58 11.42 -3.29
N ASP A 28 1.96 12.56 -3.88
CA ASP A 28 1.13 13.33 -4.81
C ASP A 28 1.89 13.48 -6.14
N PRO A 29 1.52 12.72 -7.20
CA PRO A 29 0.36 11.82 -7.28
C PRO A 29 0.50 10.56 -6.43
N PHE A 30 -0.64 9.93 -6.10
CA PHE A 30 -0.70 8.68 -5.35
C PHE A 30 0.05 7.54 -6.08
N GLY A 31 0.48 6.53 -5.32
CA GLY A 31 1.20 5.37 -5.84
C GLY A 31 0.70 4.06 -5.23
N LEU A 32 0.74 2.99 -6.02
CA LEU A 32 0.46 1.63 -5.58
C LEU A 32 1.69 0.76 -5.84
N GLU A 33 2.24 0.19 -4.78
CA GLU A 33 3.43 -0.67 -4.84
C GLU A 33 3.05 -2.10 -4.50
N LEU A 34 3.50 -3.05 -5.33
CA LEU A 34 3.50 -4.47 -5.00
C LEU A 34 4.93 -4.90 -4.71
N THR A 35 5.20 -5.31 -3.47
CA THR A 35 6.54 -5.69 -3.03
C THR A 35 6.59 -7.13 -2.53
N VAL A 36 7.77 -7.74 -2.52
CA VAL A 36 7.99 -9.09 -1.97
C VAL A 36 8.20 -8.96 -0.46
N TYR A 37 7.41 -9.71 0.31
CA TYR A 37 7.45 -9.74 1.77
C TYR A 37 7.83 -11.14 2.27
N GLY A 38 8.89 -11.22 3.07
CA GLY A 38 9.33 -12.49 3.68
C GLY A 38 9.77 -13.58 2.69
N GLY A 39 10.03 -13.23 1.42
CA GLY A 39 10.53 -14.14 0.38
C GLY A 39 9.48 -15.10 -0.22
N THR A 40 8.32 -15.25 0.42
CA THR A 40 7.25 -16.16 -0.03
C THR A 40 5.90 -15.48 -0.23
N ASN A 41 5.76 -14.24 0.23
CA ASN A 41 4.54 -13.46 0.12
C ASN A 41 4.78 -12.19 -0.72
N SER A 42 3.72 -11.63 -1.26
CA SER A 42 3.68 -10.25 -1.73
C SER A 42 2.86 -9.40 -0.78
N GLN A 43 3.11 -8.10 -0.80
CA GLN A 43 2.36 -7.14 -0.02
C GLN A 43 2.08 -5.91 -0.88
N LEU A 44 0.83 -5.46 -0.85
CA LEU A 44 0.40 -4.24 -1.51
C LEU A 44 0.55 -3.07 -0.53
N ILE A 45 1.04 -1.93 -1.04
CA ILE A 45 1.14 -0.68 -0.27
C ILE A 45 0.57 0.45 -1.13
N LEU A 46 -0.48 1.09 -0.62
CA LEU A 46 -1.05 2.31 -1.20
C LEU A 46 -0.42 3.52 -0.51
N TYR A 47 0.12 4.44 -1.28
CA TYR A 47 0.64 5.72 -0.82
C TYR A 47 -0.21 6.85 -1.40
N ALA A 48 -0.76 7.71 -0.54
CA ALA A 48 -1.57 8.86 -0.96
C ALA A 48 -1.67 9.86 0.20
N PRO A 49 -2.00 11.14 -0.05
CA PRO A 49 -2.21 12.09 1.04
C PRO A 49 -3.40 11.68 1.90
N ALA A 50 -3.34 11.93 3.21
CA ALA A 50 -4.45 11.68 4.11
C ALA A 50 -5.68 12.54 3.72
N GLY A 51 -6.88 12.00 3.94
CA GLY A 51 -8.15 12.62 3.56
C GLY A 51 -8.66 12.26 2.16
N ASN A 52 -7.90 11.48 1.39
CA ASN A 52 -8.36 10.90 0.12
C ASN A 52 -8.96 9.50 0.34
N ALA A 53 -9.87 9.10 -0.56
CA ALA A 53 -10.47 7.77 -0.58
C ALA A 53 -10.17 7.07 -1.92
N PHE A 54 -9.98 5.74 -1.85
CA PHE A 54 -9.65 4.93 -3.00
C PHE A 54 -10.37 3.58 -2.95
N GLU A 55 -10.77 3.11 -4.14
CA GLU A 55 -11.10 1.72 -4.39
C GLU A 55 -9.84 1.01 -4.88
N VAL A 56 -9.35 0.05 -4.09
CA VAL A 56 -8.23 -0.80 -4.48
C VAL A 56 -8.79 -2.07 -5.10
N GLU A 57 -8.38 -2.34 -6.34
CA GLU A 57 -8.99 -3.35 -7.19
C GLU A 57 -7.93 -4.28 -7.78
N TRP A 58 -8.33 -5.50 -8.14
CA TRP A 58 -7.50 -6.45 -8.86
C TRP A 58 -8.20 -7.03 -10.09
N ALA A 59 -7.40 -7.58 -11.01
CA ALA A 59 -7.90 -8.33 -12.16
C ALA A 59 -6.95 -9.50 -12.51
N PRO A 60 -7.45 -10.63 -13.05
CA PRO A 60 -6.62 -11.75 -13.49
C PRO A 60 -5.94 -11.48 -14.85
N GLY A 61 -6.31 -10.41 -15.54
CA GLY A 61 -5.82 -10.07 -16.88
C GLY A 61 -6.16 -8.63 -17.27
N LEU A 62 -5.59 -8.15 -18.38
CA LEU A 62 -5.87 -6.82 -18.94
C LEU A 62 -6.57 -6.89 -20.31
N ASN A 63 -7.18 -8.03 -20.63
CA ASN A 63 -7.99 -8.16 -21.85
C ASN A 63 -9.23 -7.28 -21.71
N LEU A 64 -9.55 -6.48 -22.73
CA LEU A 64 -10.66 -5.53 -22.67
C LEU A 64 -12.01 -6.22 -23.02
N PRO A 65 -13.10 -5.91 -22.29
CA PRO A 65 -13.16 -5.08 -21.08
C PRO A 65 -12.48 -5.76 -19.88
N VAL A 66 -11.76 -4.99 -19.06
CA VAL A 66 -11.11 -5.54 -17.85
C VAL A 66 -12.14 -5.60 -16.73
N ASP A 67 -12.43 -6.81 -16.27
CA ASP A 67 -13.26 -7.06 -15.10
C ASP A 67 -12.42 -6.86 -13.83
N TRP A 68 -12.53 -5.65 -13.27
CA TRP A 68 -11.88 -5.30 -12.00
C TRP A 68 -12.77 -5.67 -10.82
N GLU A 69 -12.19 -6.34 -9.83
CA GLU A 69 -12.84 -6.68 -8.57
C GLU A 69 -12.26 -5.86 -7.43
N THR A 70 -13.12 -5.23 -6.62
CA THR A 70 -12.70 -4.50 -5.41
C THR A 70 -12.10 -5.47 -4.40
N ILE A 71 -10.90 -5.15 -3.92
CA ILE A 71 -10.27 -5.75 -2.75
C ILE A 71 -10.82 -5.07 -1.50
N GLU A 72 -10.68 -3.74 -1.43
CA GLU A 72 -11.02 -2.94 -0.26
C GLU A 72 -11.21 -1.48 -0.67
N HIS A 73 -12.17 -0.82 -0.03
CA HIS A 73 -12.30 0.63 -0.02
C HIS A 73 -11.43 1.22 1.10
N VAL A 74 -10.55 2.15 0.78
CA VAL A 74 -9.58 2.73 1.72
C VAL A 74 -9.78 4.22 1.90
N GLU A 75 -10.14 4.60 3.12
CA GLU A 75 -10.07 5.97 3.62
C GLU A 75 -8.67 6.25 4.17
N MET A 76 -7.92 7.13 3.51
CA MET A 76 -6.54 7.44 3.87
C MET A 76 -6.49 8.28 5.16
N THR A 77 -6.29 7.62 6.29
CA THR A 77 -6.08 8.28 7.60
C THR A 77 -4.61 8.62 7.87
N ASN A 78 -3.70 8.08 7.06
CA ASN A 78 -2.25 8.32 7.06
C ASN A 78 -1.77 8.41 5.60
N THR A 79 -0.48 8.73 5.39
CA THR A 79 0.09 8.85 4.03
C THR A 79 0.35 7.52 3.32
N PHE A 80 0.13 6.40 4.01
CA PHE A 80 0.21 5.05 3.45
C PHE A 80 -0.78 4.09 4.12
N ARG A 81 -1.19 3.07 3.37
CA ARG A 81 -1.94 1.90 3.83
C ARG A 81 -1.23 0.64 3.34
N ILE A 82 -0.84 -0.19 4.30
CA ILE A 82 -0.25 -1.51 4.03
C ILE A 82 -1.37 -2.54 4.14
N PHE A 83 -1.54 -3.36 3.09
CA PHE A 83 -2.51 -4.45 3.07
C PHE A 83 -1.93 -5.72 3.69
N ALA A 84 -2.80 -6.68 4.02
CA ALA A 84 -2.36 -7.99 4.49
C ALA A 84 -1.47 -8.65 3.42
N PRO A 85 -0.34 -9.27 3.82
CA PRO A 85 0.48 -10.00 2.87
C PRO A 85 -0.27 -11.23 2.35
N GLU A 86 -0.08 -11.55 1.08
CA GLU A 86 -0.68 -12.70 0.41
C GLU A 86 0.43 -13.61 -0.15
N PRO A 87 0.20 -14.92 -0.30
CA PRO A 87 1.17 -15.81 -0.92
C PRO A 87 1.58 -15.35 -2.32
N LEU A 88 2.87 -15.49 -2.67
CA LEU A 88 3.32 -15.31 -4.06
C LEU A 88 2.71 -16.42 -4.93
N LEU A 89 1.59 -16.10 -5.58
CA LEU A 89 0.93 -17.02 -6.49
C LEU A 89 1.61 -17.00 -7.87
N PRO A 90 1.66 -18.15 -8.57
CA PRO A 90 2.17 -18.21 -9.94
C PRO A 90 1.21 -17.58 -10.97
N LEU A 91 -0.04 -17.29 -10.56
CA LEU A 91 -1.04 -16.66 -11.42
C LEU A 91 -0.76 -15.16 -11.54
N GLN A 92 -0.81 -14.65 -12.76
CA GLN A 92 -0.67 -13.23 -13.02
C GLN A 92 -1.88 -12.48 -12.48
N ARG A 93 -1.64 -11.49 -11.61
CA ARG A 93 -2.65 -10.57 -11.09
C ARG A 93 -2.19 -9.14 -11.33
N TYR A 94 -3.14 -8.30 -11.70
CA TYR A 94 -2.94 -6.87 -11.89
C TYR A 94 -3.68 -6.13 -10.80
N PHE A 95 -3.09 -5.03 -10.34
CA PHE A 95 -3.64 -4.23 -9.24
C PHE A 95 -3.74 -2.77 -9.68
N ARG A 96 -4.76 -2.07 -9.21
CA ARG A 96 -4.86 -0.63 -9.35
C ARG A 96 -5.51 -0.01 -8.13
N ALA A 97 -5.20 1.25 -7.90
CA ALA A 97 -5.95 2.12 -7.00
C ALA A 97 -6.71 3.12 -7.86
N ARG A 98 -8.01 3.23 -7.63
CA ARG A 98 -8.90 4.17 -8.31
C ARG A 98 -9.35 5.20 -7.27
N PRO A 99 -9.05 6.50 -7.46
CA PRO A 99 -9.59 7.53 -6.60
C PRO A 99 -11.11 7.50 -6.63
N ASP A 100 -11.73 7.72 -5.47
CA ASP A 100 -13.15 8.01 -5.44
C ASP A 100 -13.44 9.40 -6.04
N PRO A 101 -14.58 9.56 -6.74
CA PRO A 101 -14.95 10.80 -7.41
C PRO A 101 -15.29 11.95 -6.45
#